data_AF-A0A976PI45-F1
#
_entry.id   AF-A0A976PI45-F1
#
_cell.length_a   1.000
_cell.length_b   1.000
_cell.length_c   1.000
_cell.angle_alpha   90.00
_cell.angle_beta   90.00
_cell.angle_gamma   90.00
#
_symmetry.space_group_name_H-M   'P 1'
#
loop_
_entity.id
_entity.type
_entity.pdbx_description
1 polymer ?
#
loop_
_entity_poly.entity_id
_entity_poly.type
_entity_poly.pdbx_seq_one_letter_code
_entity_poly.pdbx_strand_id
1 'polypeptide(L)'
;MSDTEKPKQDEIFYSICHTVLKLEVGKGHLKWTVSDISRESGVTRSLIYYYFGKEKEVILEEAYRYMLDTIFNLKREESLGIKERMKLTLKRLQEMPYLFVLYYLKKNSDTQIGELIRAAEEQLMNNFKKDYPEMSEEEVLKIFIMELGCIAYQLSPEKSDQLFEGLNRKAK
;
A
#
# COMPACT_ATOMS: atom_id res chain seq x y z
N MET A 1 -28.62 -0.82 10.32
CA MET A 1 -27.24 -0.32 10.54
C MET A 1 -26.68 -0.03 9.17
N SER A 2 -26.57 1.25 8.83
CA SER A 2 -26.37 1.72 7.45
C SER A 2 -24.95 1.43 6.97
N ASP A 3 -24.85 0.69 5.86
CA ASP A 3 -23.73 0.78 4.94
C ASP A 3 -23.47 2.26 4.64
N THR A 4 -22.36 2.77 5.14
CA THR A 4 -21.88 4.10 4.78
C THR A 4 -21.35 3.99 3.36
N GLU A 5 -22.06 4.58 2.40
CA GLU A 5 -21.57 4.79 1.03
C GLU A 5 -20.16 5.39 1.12
N LYS A 6 -19.14 4.63 0.71
CA LYS A 6 -17.81 5.22 0.49
C LYS A 6 -17.98 6.37 -0.52
N PRO A 7 -17.40 7.56 -0.28
CA PRO A 7 -17.56 8.66 -1.20
C PRO A 7 -17.01 8.24 -2.56
N LYS A 8 -17.86 8.29 -3.58
CA LYS A 8 -17.59 7.89 -4.98
C LYS A 8 -16.26 8.42 -5.55
N GLN A 9 -15.73 9.50 -5.00
CA GLN A 9 -14.41 10.06 -5.36
C GLN A 9 -13.24 9.15 -4.96
N ASP A 10 -13.27 8.56 -3.76
CA ASP A 10 -12.20 7.68 -3.27
C ASP A 10 -12.12 6.38 -4.09
N GLU A 11 -13.27 5.85 -4.51
CA GLU A 11 -13.32 4.65 -5.37
C GLU A 11 -12.76 4.94 -6.77
N ILE A 12 -13.04 6.12 -7.33
CA ILE A 12 -12.48 6.55 -8.61
C ILE A 12 -10.97 6.73 -8.49
N PHE A 13 -10.51 7.40 -7.44
CA PHE A 13 -9.09 7.61 -7.18
C PHE A 13 -8.35 6.28 -7.01
N TYR A 14 -8.91 5.37 -6.19
CA TYR A 14 -8.42 4.01 -6.03
C TYR A 14 -8.32 3.27 -7.37
N SER A 15 -9.38 3.29 -8.19
CA SER A 15 -9.42 2.61 -9.49
C SER A 15 -8.34 3.12 -10.44
N ILE A 16 -8.11 4.43 -10.47
CA ILE A 16 -7.03 5.04 -11.27
C ILE A 16 -5.67 4.57 -10.76
N CYS A 17 -5.36 4.74 -9.47
CA CYS A 17 -4.09 4.35 -8.87
C CYS A 17 -3.79 2.85 -9.09
N HIS A 18 -4.78 1.99 -8.85
CA HIS A 18 -4.70 0.56 -9.10
C HIS A 18 -4.30 0.26 -10.55
N THR A 19 -4.99 0.90 -11.49
CA THR A 19 -4.75 0.72 -12.93
C THR A 19 -3.37 1.22 -13.35
N VAL A 20 -2.94 2.38 -12.84
CA VAL A 20 -1.60 2.94 -13.11
C VAL A 20 -0.50 1.98 -12.71
N LEU A 21 -0.55 1.44 -11.49
CA LEU A 21 0.50 0.55 -10.98
C LEU A 21 0.48 -0.82 -11.65
N LYS A 22 -0.70 -1.34 -11.99
CA LYS A 22 -0.82 -2.56 -12.81
C LYS A 22 -0.17 -2.37 -14.18
N LEU A 23 -0.44 -1.24 -14.84
CA LEU A 23 0.15 -0.86 -16.12
C LEU A 23 1.66 -0.62 -16.01
N GLU A 24 2.12 -0.04 -14.91
CA GLU A 24 3.52 0.19 -14.62
C GLU A 24 4.32 -1.13 -14.57
N VAL A 25 3.77 -2.17 -13.94
CA VAL A 25 4.35 -3.53 -13.98
C VAL A 25 4.24 -4.15 -15.36
N GLY A 26 3.05 -4.10 -15.96
CA GLY A 26 2.76 -4.86 -17.19
C GLY A 26 3.40 -4.29 -18.45
N LYS A 27 3.42 -2.95 -18.60
CA LYS A 27 3.99 -2.27 -19.77
C LYS A 27 5.39 -1.72 -19.53
N GLY A 28 5.78 -1.53 -18.26
CA GLY A 28 7.04 -0.95 -17.86
C GLY A 28 6.96 0.56 -17.62
N HIS A 29 8.03 1.08 -17.02
CA HIS A 29 8.08 2.41 -16.44
C HIS A 29 7.66 3.51 -17.41
N LEU A 30 6.55 4.17 -17.09
CA LEU A 30 5.99 5.27 -17.88
C LEU A 30 5.77 4.91 -19.36
N LYS A 31 5.56 3.63 -19.71
CA LYS A 31 5.24 3.21 -21.10
C LYS A 31 3.74 3.16 -21.39
N TRP A 32 2.92 3.35 -20.37
CA TRP A 32 1.47 3.45 -20.48
C TRP A 32 1.01 4.85 -20.90
N THR A 33 -0.23 4.98 -21.33
CA THR A 33 -0.86 6.28 -21.69
C THR A 33 -2.09 6.54 -20.83
N VAL A 34 -2.54 7.80 -20.76
CA VAL A 34 -3.81 8.12 -20.07
C VAL A 34 -5.01 7.46 -20.74
N SER A 35 -4.92 7.19 -22.05
CA SER A 35 -5.90 6.38 -22.76
C SER A 35 -5.91 4.92 -22.30
N ASP A 36 -4.75 4.34 -21.95
CA ASP A 36 -4.69 3.00 -21.36
C ASP A 36 -5.34 2.96 -19.98
N ILE A 37 -5.01 3.94 -19.13
CA ILE A 37 -5.62 4.08 -17.80
C ILE A 37 -7.13 4.18 -17.95
N SER A 38 -7.62 5.07 -18.82
CA SER A 38 -9.05 5.28 -19.03
C SER A 38 -9.78 4.03 -19.49
N ARG A 39 -9.17 3.27 -20.42
CA ARG A 39 -9.75 2.03 -20.94
C ARG A 39 -9.81 0.93 -19.88
N GLU A 40 -8.77 0.78 -19.06
CA GLU A 40 -8.71 -0.28 -18.05
C GLU A 40 -9.45 0.04 -16.75
N SER A 41 -9.47 1.30 -16.32
CA SER A 41 -10.16 1.72 -15.08
C SER A 41 -11.65 2.03 -15.29
N GLY A 42 -12.08 2.21 -16.55
CA GLY A 42 -13.41 2.70 -16.89
C GLY A 42 -13.62 4.19 -16.61
N VAL A 43 -12.57 4.91 -16.17
CA VAL A 43 -12.65 6.34 -15.83
C VAL A 43 -12.31 7.19 -17.05
N THR A 44 -13.03 8.30 -17.27
CA THR A 44 -12.77 9.18 -18.42
C THR A 44 -11.42 9.91 -18.29
N ARG A 45 -10.75 10.17 -19.41
CA ARG A 45 -9.48 10.93 -19.44
C ARG A 45 -9.60 12.30 -18.77
N SER A 46 -10.72 12.99 -18.97
CA SER A 46 -10.98 14.29 -18.35
C SER A 46 -10.99 14.20 -16.82
N LEU A 47 -11.56 13.13 -16.26
CA LEU A 47 -11.59 12.93 -14.82
C LEU A 47 -10.22 12.51 -14.27
N ILE A 48 -9.45 11.72 -15.02
CA ILE A 48 -8.05 11.42 -14.66
C ILE A 48 -7.23 12.71 -14.58
N TYR A 49 -7.33 13.58 -15.60
CA TYR A 49 -6.63 14.87 -15.60
C TYR A 49 -7.10 15.81 -14.48
N TYR A 50 -8.38 15.74 -14.09
CA TYR A 50 -8.90 16.52 -12.97
C TYR A 50 -8.23 16.13 -11.64
N TYR A 51 -8.06 14.83 -11.38
CA TYR A 51 -7.47 14.36 -10.12
C TYR A 51 -5.94 14.47 -10.08
N PHE A 52 -5.26 14.20 -11.19
CA PHE A 52 -3.80 14.00 -11.19
C PHE A 52 -3.02 14.97 -12.08
N GLY A 53 -3.70 15.82 -12.87
CA GLY A 53 -3.05 16.60 -13.90
C GLY A 53 -2.61 15.74 -15.09
N LYS A 54 -1.76 16.32 -15.97
CA LYS A 54 -1.38 15.72 -17.26
C LYS A 54 -0.02 15.00 -17.26
N GLU A 55 0.84 15.32 -16.28
CA GLU A 55 2.19 14.78 -16.18
C GLU A 55 2.13 13.35 -15.65
N LYS A 56 2.75 12.42 -16.37
CA LYS A 56 2.64 10.99 -16.07
C LYS A 56 3.42 10.60 -14.82
N GLU A 57 4.52 11.27 -14.59
CA GLU A 57 5.39 11.17 -13.42
C GLU A 57 4.58 11.51 -12.16
N VAL A 58 3.78 12.59 -12.21
CA VAL A 58 2.91 13.00 -11.11
C VAL A 58 1.80 11.97 -10.86
N ILE A 59 1.13 11.49 -11.92
CA ILE A 59 0.12 10.43 -11.81
C ILE A 59 0.72 9.18 -11.15
N LEU A 60 1.93 8.79 -11.57
CA LEU A 60 2.62 7.62 -11.03
C LEU A 60 2.99 7.82 -9.56
N GLU A 61 3.56 8.96 -9.22
CA GLU A 61 3.96 9.29 -7.85
C GLU A 61 2.77 9.24 -6.89
N GLU A 62 1.66 9.87 -7.25
CA GLU A 62 0.43 9.86 -6.45
C GLU A 62 -0.15 8.45 -6.32
N ALA A 63 -0.07 7.63 -7.38
CA ALA A 63 -0.49 6.23 -7.31
C ALA A 63 0.37 5.44 -6.31
N TYR A 64 1.69 5.62 -6.30
CA TYR A 64 2.57 5.00 -5.30
C TYR A 64 2.25 5.49 -3.89
N ARG A 65 2.14 6.81 -3.69
CA ARG A 65 1.87 7.42 -2.39
C ARG A 65 0.58 6.89 -1.79
N TYR A 66 -0.50 6.91 -2.56
CA TYR A 66 -1.80 6.41 -2.15
C TYR A 66 -1.78 4.91 -1.81
N MET A 67 -1.06 4.10 -2.58
CA MET A 67 -1.02 2.66 -2.34
C MET A 67 -0.08 2.26 -1.20
N LEU A 68 1.02 2.99 -0.98
CA LEU A 68 1.86 2.82 0.21
C LEU A 68 1.11 3.21 1.47
N ASP A 69 0.40 4.35 1.45
CA ASP A 69 -0.49 4.77 2.54
C ASP A 69 -1.53 3.70 2.84
N THR A 70 -2.10 3.10 1.79
CA THR A 70 -3.10 2.04 1.91
C THR A 70 -2.47 0.74 2.44
N ILE A 71 -1.36 0.24 1.91
CA ILE A 71 -0.78 -1.04 2.36
C ILE A 71 -0.23 -0.94 3.79
N PHE A 72 0.54 0.09 4.08
CA PHE A 72 1.14 0.28 5.41
C PHE A 72 0.19 0.92 6.41
N ASN A 73 -0.99 1.33 5.94
CA ASN A 73 -2.03 1.99 6.72
C ASN A 73 -1.44 3.24 7.40
N LEU A 74 -0.83 4.17 6.67
CA LEU A 74 -0.03 5.26 7.29
C LEU A 74 -0.88 6.41 7.87
N LYS A 75 -2.12 6.60 7.38
CA LYS A 75 -2.99 7.74 7.69
C LYS A 75 -4.05 7.47 8.78
N ARG A 76 -3.73 6.66 9.80
CA ARG A 76 -4.73 6.20 10.79
C ARG A 76 -5.05 7.28 11.83
N GLU A 77 -6.31 7.37 12.23
CA GLU A 77 -6.75 8.06 13.46
C GLU A 77 -6.52 7.17 14.71
N GLU A 78 -6.66 5.85 14.56
CA GLU A 78 -6.44 4.85 15.63
C GLU A 78 -5.48 3.73 15.18
N SER A 79 -4.68 3.22 16.10
CA SER A 79 -3.76 2.11 15.80
C SER A 79 -4.51 0.79 15.63
N LEU A 80 -4.32 0.14 14.47
CA LEU A 80 -4.64 -1.28 14.32
C LEU A 80 -3.60 -2.12 15.05
N GLY A 81 -4.07 -3.11 15.83
CA GLY A 81 -3.22 -4.16 16.38
C GLY A 81 -2.38 -4.85 15.30
N ILE A 82 -1.20 -5.34 15.65
CA ILE A 82 -0.25 -6.00 14.72
C ILE A 82 -0.96 -7.09 13.89
N LYS A 83 -1.80 -7.90 14.55
CA LYS A 83 -2.54 -9.01 13.93
C LYS A 83 -3.57 -8.52 12.91
N GLU A 84 -4.42 -7.56 13.29
CA GLU A 84 -5.44 -6.98 12.44
C GLU A 84 -4.81 -6.28 11.24
N ARG A 85 -3.72 -5.56 11.48
CA ARG A 85 -2.93 -4.91 10.43
C ARG A 85 -2.40 -5.95 9.44
N MET A 86 -1.81 -7.05 9.91
CA MET A 86 -1.31 -8.13 9.04
C MET A 86 -2.38 -8.68 8.11
N LYS A 87 -3.56 -9.02 8.66
CA LYS A 87 -4.69 -9.49 7.86
C LYS A 87 -5.08 -8.49 6.77
N LEU A 88 -5.18 -7.22 7.16
CA LEU A 88 -5.58 -6.16 6.25
C LEU A 88 -4.56 -5.99 5.12
N THR A 89 -3.27 -5.98 5.45
CA THR A 89 -2.17 -5.91 4.50
C THR A 89 -2.20 -7.10 3.53
N LEU A 90 -2.33 -8.33 4.03
CA LEU A 90 -2.42 -9.53 3.18
C LEU A 90 -3.64 -9.50 2.25
N LYS A 91 -4.81 -9.11 2.77
CA LYS A 91 -6.03 -8.97 1.95
C LYS A 91 -5.85 -7.94 0.83
N ARG A 92 -5.29 -6.76 1.15
CA ARG A 92 -5.01 -5.70 0.16
C ARG A 92 -4.04 -6.17 -0.91
N LEU A 93 -3.00 -6.92 -0.53
CA LEU A 93 -2.02 -7.45 -1.47
C LEU A 93 -2.53 -8.62 -2.31
N GLN A 94 -3.51 -9.39 -1.83
CA GLN A 94 -4.22 -10.37 -2.66
C GLN A 94 -5.03 -9.69 -3.77
N GLU A 95 -5.64 -8.54 -3.49
CA GLU A 95 -6.35 -7.72 -4.50
C GLU A 95 -5.36 -7.06 -5.47
N MET A 96 -4.13 -6.78 -5.03
CA MET A 96 -3.12 -6.03 -5.78
C MET A 96 -1.71 -6.67 -5.70
N PRO A 97 -1.51 -7.87 -6.26
CA PRO A 97 -0.26 -8.64 -6.07
C PRO A 97 0.98 -7.96 -6.67
N TYR A 98 0.78 -7.13 -7.71
CA TYR A 98 1.85 -6.39 -8.37
C TYR A 98 2.50 -5.32 -7.48
N LEU A 99 1.86 -4.90 -6.38
CA LEU A 99 2.45 -3.92 -5.46
C LEU A 99 3.71 -4.46 -4.78
N PHE A 100 3.73 -5.74 -4.42
CA PHE A 100 4.92 -6.36 -3.84
C PHE A 100 6.08 -6.42 -4.86
N VAL A 101 5.75 -6.68 -6.13
CA VAL A 101 6.73 -6.64 -7.22
C VAL A 101 7.31 -5.24 -7.40
N LEU A 102 6.46 -4.22 -7.46
CA LEU A 102 6.91 -2.83 -7.57
C LEU A 102 7.76 -2.40 -6.38
N TYR A 103 7.32 -2.74 -5.17
CA TYR A 103 8.08 -2.51 -3.95
C TYR A 103 9.49 -3.11 -4.05
N TYR A 104 9.60 -4.39 -4.40
CA TYR A 104 10.89 -5.09 -4.50
C TYR A 104 11.80 -4.45 -5.57
N LEU A 105 11.25 -4.11 -6.73
CA LEU A 105 12.01 -3.52 -7.84
C LEU A 105 12.45 -2.08 -7.58
N LYS A 106 11.68 -1.30 -6.82
CA LYS A 106 11.89 0.15 -6.69
C LYS A 106 12.49 0.58 -5.37
N LYS A 107 12.31 -0.17 -4.26
CA LYS A 107 12.73 0.24 -2.91
C LYS A 107 14.19 0.69 -2.84
N ASN A 108 15.11 -0.02 -3.49
CA ASN A 108 16.55 0.27 -3.43
C ASN A 108 17.04 1.13 -4.61
N SER A 109 16.13 1.69 -5.41
CA SER A 109 16.52 2.57 -6.50
C SER A 109 16.79 3.99 -5.99
N ASP A 110 17.74 4.68 -6.63
CA ASP A 110 18.03 6.11 -6.42
C ASP A 110 17.06 6.95 -7.27
N THR A 111 15.77 6.74 -7.04
CA THR A 111 14.68 7.47 -7.70
C THR A 111 13.73 8.02 -6.66
N GLN A 112 12.95 9.03 -7.04
CA GLN A 112 11.90 9.60 -6.19
C GLN A 112 10.92 8.53 -5.67
N ILE A 113 10.61 7.51 -6.49
CA ILE A 113 9.75 6.38 -6.06
C ILE A 113 10.46 5.53 -5.00
N GLY A 114 11.75 5.26 -5.17
CA GLY A 114 12.54 4.53 -4.16
C GLY A 114 12.59 5.29 -2.83
N GLU A 115 12.78 6.61 -2.88
CA GLU A 115 12.72 7.49 -1.70
C GLU A 115 11.34 7.44 -1.03
N LEU A 116 10.25 7.49 -1.80
CA LEU A 116 8.90 7.39 -1.27
C LEU A 116 8.64 6.08 -0.53
N ILE A 117 9.12 4.96 -1.09
CA ILE A 117 8.97 3.65 -0.44
C ILE A 117 9.74 3.62 0.89
N ARG A 118 10.99 4.10 0.91
CA ARG A 118 11.81 4.12 2.12
C ARG A 118 11.24 5.04 3.20
N ALA A 119 10.75 6.22 2.81
CA ALA A 119 10.08 7.13 3.73
C ALA A 119 8.80 6.52 4.32
N ALA A 120 8.02 5.80 3.51
CA ALA A 120 6.82 5.10 3.96
C ALA A 120 7.14 3.96 4.95
N GLU A 121 8.25 3.24 4.75
CA GLU A 121 8.74 2.25 5.71
C GLU A 121 9.19 2.89 7.02
N GLU A 122 9.98 3.97 6.97
CA GLU A 122 10.42 4.69 8.15
C GLU A 122 9.20 5.20 8.96
N GLN A 123 8.21 5.76 8.29
CA GLN A 123 6.96 6.16 8.92
C GLN A 123 6.23 4.97 9.56
N LEU A 124 6.19 3.81 8.91
CA LEU A 124 5.63 2.59 9.49
C LEU A 124 6.38 2.17 10.77
N MET A 125 7.72 2.21 10.78
CA MET A 125 8.53 1.90 11.96
C MET A 125 8.24 2.86 13.11
N ASN A 126 8.15 4.15 12.80
CA ASN A 126 7.81 5.19 13.77
C ASN A 126 6.40 4.99 14.35
N ASN A 127 5.44 4.59 13.51
CA ASN A 127 4.09 4.24 13.97
C ASN A 127 4.12 3.04 14.92
N PHE A 128 4.84 1.95 14.59
CA PHE A 128 4.99 0.82 15.51
C PHE A 128 5.59 1.23 16.85
N LYS A 129 6.59 2.12 16.85
CA LYS A 129 7.20 2.63 18.09
C LYS A 129 6.26 3.49 18.91
N LYS A 130 5.41 4.28 18.26
CA LYS A 130 4.38 5.08 18.92
C LYS A 130 3.33 4.17 19.57
N ASP A 131 2.86 3.17 18.83
CA ASP A 131 1.78 2.26 19.23
C ASP A 131 2.26 1.24 20.28
N TYR A 132 3.55 0.86 20.23
CA TYR A 132 4.20 -0.11 21.10
C TYR A 132 5.55 0.41 21.64
N PRO A 133 5.56 1.41 22.54
CA PRO A 133 6.80 2.04 23.02
C PRO A 133 7.76 1.09 23.75
N GLU A 134 7.24 -0.01 24.28
CA GLU A 134 8.04 -1.03 24.96
C GLU A 134 8.77 -1.99 24.00
N MET A 135 8.41 -2.01 22.71
CA MET A 135 9.12 -2.82 21.72
C MET A 135 10.48 -2.22 21.39
N SER A 136 11.51 -3.05 21.40
CA SER A 136 12.83 -2.74 20.86
C SER A 136 12.78 -2.53 19.33
N GLU A 137 13.78 -1.86 18.76
CA GLU A 137 13.85 -1.70 17.29
C GLU A 137 13.99 -3.05 16.59
N GLU A 138 14.68 -3.99 17.21
CA GLU A 138 14.83 -5.35 16.72
C GLU A 138 13.49 -6.10 16.67
N GLU A 139 12.63 -5.96 17.68
CA GLU A 139 11.28 -6.55 17.67
C GLU A 139 10.42 -5.99 16.54
N VAL A 140 10.44 -4.66 16.34
CA VAL A 140 9.70 -4.02 15.25
C VAL A 140 10.22 -4.50 13.89
N LEU A 141 11.54 -4.58 13.73
CA LEU A 141 12.15 -5.09 12.50
C LEU A 141 11.78 -6.56 12.24
N LYS A 142 11.77 -7.40 13.27
CA LYS A 142 11.33 -8.81 13.15
C LYS A 142 9.88 -8.91 12.67
N ILE A 143 8.98 -8.08 13.20
CA ILE A 143 7.59 -8.01 12.75
C ILE A 143 7.52 -7.64 11.27
N PHE A 144 8.25 -6.61 10.86
CA PHE A 144 8.25 -6.16 9.46
C PHE A 144 8.84 -7.19 8.51
N ILE A 145 9.93 -7.86 8.88
CA ILE A 145 10.50 -8.95 8.07
C ILE A 145 9.51 -10.12 7.97
N MET A 146 8.85 -10.47 9.07
CA MET A 146 7.83 -11.52 9.10
C MET A 146 6.64 -11.18 8.21
N GLU A 147 6.22 -9.91 8.16
CA GLU A 147 5.23 -9.40 7.22
C GLU A 147 5.63 -9.61 5.77
N LEU A 148 6.83 -9.15 5.39
CA LEU A 148 7.35 -9.34 4.05
C LEU A 148 7.45 -10.83 3.70
N GLY A 149 7.82 -11.67 4.66
CA GLY A 149 7.80 -13.13 4.52
C GLY A 149 6.40 -13.70 4.27
N CYS A 150 5.39 -13.25 5.03
CA CYS A 150 4.00 -13.67 4.83
C CYS A 150 3.48 -13.25 3.45
N ILE A 151 3.81 -12.04 3.00
CA ILE A 151 3.45 -11.52 1.68
C ILE A 151 4.11 -12.36 0.58
N ALA A 152 5.42 -12.58 0.66
CA ALA A 152 6.17 -13.34 -0.33
C ALA A 152 5.71 -14.82 -0.40
N TYR A 153 5.38 -15.41 0.75
CA TYR A 153 4.80 -16.75 0.85
C TYR A 153 3.35 -16.82 0.37
N GLN A 154 2.69 -15.67 0.17
CA GLN A 154 1.26 -15.56 -0.13
C GLN A 154 0.39 -16.26 0.94
N LEU A 155 0.74 -16.04 2.21
CA LEU A 155 -0.01 -16.57 3.33
C LEU A 155 -1.45 -16.04 3.30
N SER A 156 -2.43 -16.91 3.56
CA SER A 156 -3.82 -16.44 3.67
C SER A 156 -3.99 -15.56 4.93
N PRO A 157 -4.84 -14.52 4.89
CA PRO A 157 -5.09 -13.66 6.05
C PRO A 157 -5.46 -14.45 7.32
N GLU A 158 -6.24 -15.52 7.18
CA GLU A 158 -6.70 -16.35 8.30
C GLU A 158 -5.54 -17.13 8.95
N LYS A 159 -4.59 -17.61 8.15
CA LYS A 159 -3.42 -18.33 8.65
C LYS A 159 -2.41 -17.41 9.33
N SER A 160 -2.43 -16.11 9.01
CA SER A 160 -1.55 -15.14 9.68
C SER A 160 -1.82 -15.07 11.19
N ASP A 161 -3.04 -15.37 11.64
CA ASP A 161 -3.39 -15.34 13.06
C ASP A 161 -2.50 -16.21 13.94
N GLN A 162 -2.16 -17.40 13.44
CA GLN A 162 -1.35 -18.37 14.17
C GLN A 162 0.10 -17.90 14.30
N LEU A 163 0.62 -17.15 13.32
CA LEU A 163 1.98 -16.62 13.35
C LEU A 163 2.13 -15.41 14.27
N PHE A 164 1.06 -14.60 14.39
CA PHE A 164 1.07 -13.37 15.18
C PHE A 164 0.36 -13.52 16.54
N GLU A 165 -0.05 -14.73 16.94
CA GLU A 165 -0.79 -14.99 18.18
C GLU A 165 -0.01 -14.54 19.43
N GLY A 166 1.31 -14.78 19.46
CA GLY A 166 2.20 -14.35 20.55
C GLY A 166 2.52 -12.85 20.58
N LEU A 167 2.06 -12.09 19.58
CA LEU A 167 2.30 -10.65 19.43
C LEU A 167 1.05 -9.82 19.75
N ASN A 168 0.03 -10.42 20.37
CA ASN A 168 -1.22 -9.77 20.73
C ASN A 168 -1.04 -8.79 21.91
N ARG A 169 -0.32 -7.70 21.65
CA ARG A 169 -0.17 -6.57 22.56
C ARG A 169 -1.24 -5.54 22.22
N LYS A 170 -1.91 -4.97 23.23
CA LYS A 170 -2.81 -3.84 23.01
C LYS A 170 -1.97 -2.63 22.59
N ALA A 171 -2.27 -2.07 21.42
CA ALA A 171 -1.74 -0.77 21.03
C ALA A 171 -2.17 0.26 22.09
N LYS A 172 -1.27 1.19 22.42
CA LYS A 172 -1.56 2.30 23.34
C LYS A 172 -2.19 3.48 22.64
#